data_AF-A0A067RHI1-F1
#
_entry.id   AF-A0A067RHI1-F1
#
_cell.length_a   1.000
_cell.length_b   1.000
_cell.length_c   1.000
_cell.angle_alpha   90.00
_cell.angle_beta   90.00
_cell.angle_gamma   90.00
#
_symmetry.space_group_name_H-M   'P 1'
#
loop_
_entity.id
_entity.type
_entity.pdbx_description
1 polymer ?
#
loop_
_entity_poly.entity_id
_entity_poly.type
_entity_poly.pdbx_seq_one_letter_code
_entity_poly.pdbx_strand_id
1 'polypeptide(L)'
;GPSGPSKPGMPGGPFGPRSPFIPKSPFSPSAPLSPLSPLSPAFPLFPSSPLTPRDPGNPTGPCGPGEPISPLAPGIPGFPGWPGAPSAPGSPGGPLLPLAPTGPSLPGMPGGPGKPGNPLGPGKPRGP
;
A
#
# COMPACT_ATOMS: atom_id res chain seq x y z
N GLY A 1 -0.38 69.40 2.97
CA GLY A 1 -0.73 68.66 4.19
C GLY A 1 -0.11 67.28 4.13
N PRO A 2 0.18 66.62 5.26
CA PRO A 2 0.76 65.29 5.22
C PRO A 2 -0.24 64.32 4.59
N SER A 3 0.26 63.43 3.72
CA SER A 3 -0.54 62.33 3.19
C SER A 3 -1.04 61.47 4.35
N GLY A 4 -2.36 61.30 4.45
CA GLY A 4 -2.97 60.47 5.49
C GLY A 4 -2.45 59.01 5.43
N PRO A 5 -2.59 58.26 6.53
CA PRO A 5 -2.04 56.92 6.64
C PRO A 5 -2.65 55.99 5.57
N SER A 6 -1.80 55.18 4.95
CA SER A 6 -2.24 54.15 4.00
C SER A 6 -3.11 53.11 4.71
N LYS A 7 -4.21 52.70 4.06
CA LYS A 7 -5.11 51.68 4.60
C LYS A 7 -4.34 50.39 4.86
N PRO A 8 -4.59 49.69 5.99
CA PRO A 8 -4.02 48.38 6.24
C PRO A 8 -4.31 47.43 5.09
N GLY A 9 -3.29 46.68 4.66
CA GLY A 9 -3.44 45.64 3.64
C GLY A 9 -4.43 44.58 4.10
N MET A 10 -5.20 44.03 3.15
CA MET A 10 -6.23 43.04 3.47
C MET A 10 -5.58 41.76 4.03
N PRO A 11 -6.13 41.15 5.09
CA PRO A 11 -5.62 39.88 5.61
C PRO A 11 -5.62 38.83 4.51
N GLY A 12 -4.52 38.09 4.38
CA GLY A 12 -4.46 36.93 3.48
C GLY A 12 -5.54 35.91 3.85
N GLY A 13 -6.30 35.43 2.86
CA GLY A 13 -7.35 34.44 3.08
C GLY A 13 -6.79 33.11 3.61
N PRO A 14 -7.63 32.30 4.28
CA PRO A 14 -7.18 31.00 4.82
C PRO A 14 -6.74 30.07 3.68
N PHE A 15 -5.63 29.37 3.88
CA PHE A 15 -5.20 28.31 2.97
C PHE A 15 -6.20 27.16 3.02
N GLY A 16 -6.58 26.63 1.85
CA GLY A 16 -7.53 25.53 1.74
C GLY A 16 -7.04 24.23 2.41
N PRO A 17 -7.95 23.30 2.74
CA PRO A 17 -7.60 22.04 3.36
C PRO A 17 -6.65 21.23 2.47
N ARG A 18 -5.65 20.60 3.09
CA ARG A 18 -4.67 19.77 2.39
C ARG A 18 -5.30 18.45 1.97
N SER A 19 -4.97 17.99 0.77
CA SER A 19 -5.54 16.78 0.18
C SER A 19 -5.40 15.56 1.10
N PRO A 20 -6.43 14.70 1.18
CA PRO A 20 -6.38 13.51 2.03
C PRO A 20 -5.26 12.54 1.60
N PHE A 21 -4.72 11.82 2.57
CA PHE A 21 -3.66 10.84 2.33
C PHE A 21 -4.21 9.61 1.58
N ILE A 22 -3.46 9.13 0.59
CA ILE A 22 -3.84 7.96 -0.21
C ILE A 22 -3.41 6.68 0.55
N PRO A 23 -4.34 5.76 0.89
CA PRO A 23 -3.98 4.49 1.51
C PRO A 23 -3.07 3.67 0.60
N LYS A 24 -2.07 2.99 1.18
CA LYS A 24 -1.25 2.02 0.44
C LYS A 24 -2.11 0.83 0.01
N SER A 25 -1.90 0.33 -1.20
CA SER A 25 -2.62 -0.84 -1.71
C SER A 25 -2.34 -2.06 -0.83
N PRO A 26 -3.34 -2.94 -0.60
CA PRO A 26 -3.11 -4.20 0.09
C PRO A 26 -2.11 -5.06 -0.69
N PHE A 27 -1.33 -5.88 0.03
CA PHE A 27 -0.46 -6.87 -0.59
C PHE A 27 -1.30 -7.98 -1.25
N SER A 28 -0.83 -8.50 -2.38
CA SER A 28 -1.47 -9.64 -3.04
C SER A 28 -1.36 -10.91 -2.18
N PRO A 29 -2.41 -11.76 -2.17
CA PRO A 29 -2.34 -13.05 -1.48
C PRO A 29 -1.29 -13.96 -2.12
N SER A 30 -0.65 -14.81 -1.30
CA SER A 30 0.25 -15.86 -1.79
C SER A 30 -0.50 -16.86 -2.67
N ALA A 31 0.17 -17.37 -3.70
CA ALA A 31 -0.37 -18.38 -4.59
C ALA A 31 -0.65 -19.71 -3.85
N PRO A 32 -1.70 -20.46 -4.22
CA PRO A 32 -1.94 -21.79 -3.68
C PRO A 32 -0.81 -22.75 -4.05
N LEU A 33 -0.53 -23.72 -3.16
CA LEU A 33 0.42 -24.80 -3.41
C LEU A 33 -0.12 -25.73 -4.51
N SER A 34 0.77 -26.24 -5.35
CA SER A 34 0.46 -27.25 -6.37
C SER A 34 -0.04 -28.55 -5.72
N PRO A 35 -1.05 -29.23 -6.29
CA PRO A 35 -1.44 -30.56 -5.81
C PRO A 35 -0.31 -31.57 -5.99
N LEU A 36 -0.20 -32.54 -5.07
CA LEU A 36 0.74 -33.65 -5.20
C LEU A 36 0.30 -34.59 -6.35
N SER A 37 1.28 -35.14 -7.06
CA SER A 37 1.07 -36.13 -8.11
C SER A 37 0.43 -37.41 -7.55
N PRO A 38 -0.51 -38.06 -8.26
CA PRO A 38 -1.03 -39.36 -7.85
C PRO A 38 0.08 -40.42 -7.84
N LEU A 39 -0.04 -41.40 -6.92
CA LEU A 39 0.86 -42.54 -6.86
C LEU A 39 0.62 -43.48 -8.05
N SER A 40 1.69 -44.02 -8.64
CA SER A 40 1.57 -45.01 -9.72
C SER A 40 0.85 -46.28 -9.25
N PRO A 41 -0.01 -46.90 -10.09
CA PRO A 41 -0.63 -48.18 -9.78
C PRO A 41 0.42 -49.26 -9.48
N ALA A 42 0.13 -50.15 -8.54
CA ALA A 42 0.96 -51.34 -8.31
C ALA A 42 0.92 -52.26 -9.54
N PHE A 43 2.05 -52.89 -9.88
CA PHE A 43 2.11 -53.85 -10.98
C PHE A 43 1.28 -55.10 -10.64
N PRO A 44 0.56 -55.69 -11.63
CA PRO A 44 -0.12 -56.95 -11.45
C PRO A 44 0.92 -58.07 -11.17
N LEU A 45 0.65 -58.90 -10.16
CA LEU A 45 1.47 -60.08 -9.88
C LEU A 45 1.26 -61.12 -10.99
N PHE A 46 2.35 -61.73 -11.48
CA PHE A 46 2.26 -62.81 -12.45
C PHE A 46 1.56 -64.04 -11.85
N PRO A 47 0.72 -64.75 -12.63
CA PRO A 47 0.13 -66.01 -12.18
C PRO A 47 1.24 -67.05 -11.91
N SER A 48 1.06 -67.87 -10.88
CA SER A 48 1.97 -68.99 -10.61
C SER A 48 1.93 -69.99 -11.76
N SER A 49 3.11 -70.49 -12.17
CA SER A 49 3.21 -71.54 -13.20
C SER A 49 2.42 -72.78 -12.79
N PRO A 50 1.70 -73.41 -13.74
CA PRO A 50 0.97 -74.65 -13.46
C PRO A 50 1.92 -75.78 -13.05
N LEU A 51 1.50 -76.57 -12.07
CA LEU A 51 2.20 -77.81 -11.68
C LEU A 51 2.11 -78.82 -12.83
N THR A 52 3.21 -79.53 -13.12
CA THR A 52 3.25 -80.53 -14.20
C THR A 52 2.26 -81.67 -13.91
N PRO A 53 1.36 -82.04 -14.85
CA PRO A 53 0.40 -83.12 -14.68
C PRO A 53 1.07 -84.50 -14.55
N ARG A 54 0.43 -85.42 -13.83
CA ARG A 54 0.83 -86.82 -13.67
C ARG A 54 -0.05 -87.72 -14.56
N ASP A 55 0.59 -88.47 -15.46
CA ASP A 55 0.15 -89.57 -16.37
C ASP A 55 -1.19 -89.48 -17.16
N PRO A 56 -1.25 -90.01 -18.41
CA PRO A 56 -2.22 -89.59 -19.41
C PRO A 56 -3.53 -90.41 -19.38
N GLY A 57 -4.50 -89.94 -18.61
CA GLY A 57 -5.92 -90.11 -18.89
C GLY A 57 -6.51 -88.74 -19.20
N ASN A 58 -6.94 -88.52 -20.44
CA ASN A 58 -7.52 -87.29 -21.02
C ASN A 58 -7.31 -85.99 -20.20
N PRO A 59 -6.29 -85.17 -20.49
CA PRO A 59 -6.01 -83.99 -19.68
C PRO A 59 -7.19 -83.02 -19.74
N THR A 60 -7.81 -82.73 -18.60
CA THR A 60 -8.59 -81.49 -18.47
C THR A 60 -7.64 -80.35 -18.81
N GLY A 61 -7.99 -79.57 -19.84
CA GLY A 61 -7.16 -78.46 -20.32
C GLY A 61 -6.77 -77.51 -19.18
N PRO A 62 -5.66 -76.77 -19.31
CA PRO A 62 -5.22 -75.85 -18.28
C PRO A 62 -6.36 -74.90 -17.90
N CYS A 63 -6.62 -74.74 -16.59
CA CYS A 63 -7.48 -73.65 -16.12
C CYS A 63 -6.92 -72.35 -16.67
N GLY A 64 -7.78 -71.57 -17.34
CA GLY A 64 -7.40 -70.25 -17.84
C GLY A 64 -6.87 -69.36 -16.70
N PRO A 65 -6.08 -68.34 -17.03
CA PRO A 65 -5.62 -67.38 -16.03
C PRO A 65 -6.84 -66.78 -15.31
N GLY A 66 -6.72 -66.63 -13.99
CA GLY A 66 -7.73 -65.93 -13.19
C GLY A 66 -7.88 -64.47 -13.66
N GLU A 67 -9.07 -63.91 -13.49
CA GLU A 67 -9.34 -62.53 -13.88
C GLU A 67 -8.44 -61.55 -13.10
N PRO A 68 -7.92 -60.50 -13.77
CA PRO A 68 -7.12 -59.49 -13.08
C PRO A 68 -7.96 -58.74 -12.05
N ILE A 69 -7.38 -58.51 -10.87
CA ILE A 69 -8.00 -57.67 -9.84
C ILE A 69 -7.99 -56.22 -10.32
N SER A 70 -9.14 -55.55 -10.27
CA SER A 70 -9.26 -54.15 -10.67
C SER A 70 -8.37 -53.25 -9.79
N PRO A 71 -7.65 -52.27 -10.37
CA PRO A 71 -6.81 -51.36 -9.60
C PRO A 71 -7.65 -50.55 -8.61
N LEU A 72 -7.07 -50.24 -7.45
CA LEU A 72 -7.71 -49.39 -6.45
C LEU A 72 -7.88 -47.97 -7.02
N ALA A 73 -9.04 -47.35 -6.76
CA ALA A 73 -9.31 -45.99 -7.21
C ALA A 73 -8.27 -45.00 -6.64
N PRO A 74 -7.86 -43.96 -7.40
CA PRO A 74 -7.00 -42.90 -6.89
C PRO A 74 -7.58 -42.24 -5.64
N GLY A 75 -6.71 -41.91 -4.68
CA GLY A 75 -7.11 -41.16 -3.49
C GLY A 75 -7.66 -39.78 -3.83
N ILE A 76 -8.53 -39.24 -2.96
CA ILE A 76 -9.10 -37.90 -3.12
C ILE A 76 -7.99 -36.86 -2.89
N PRO A 77 -7.79 -35.89 -3.79
CA PRO A 77 -6.85 -34.79 -3.56
C PRO A 77 -7.18 -34.02 -2.28
N GLY A 78 -6.15 -33.64 -1.51
CA GLY A 78 -6.33 -32.79 -0.33
C GLY A 78 -6.90 -31.42 -0.68
N PHE A 79 -7.66 -30.82 0.24
CA PHE A 79 -8.20 -29.47 0.06
C PHE A 79 -7.08 -28.42 0.09
N PRO A 80 -7.11 -27.42 -0.80
CA PRO A 80 -6.19 -26.28 -0.71
C PRO A 80 -6.41 -25.52 0.61
N GLY A 81 -5.32 -25.10 1.25
CA GLY A 81 -5.37 -24.28 2.47
C GLY A 81 -6.03 -22.92 2.23
N TRP A 82 -6.65 -22.36 3.27
CA TRP A 82 -7.24 -21.01 3.20
C TRP A 82 -6.17 -19.92 3.06
N PRO A 83 -6.41 -18.88 2.23
CA PRO A 83 -5.57 -17.69 2.22
C PRO A 83 -5.54 -17.03 3.60
N GLY A 84 -4.36 -16.57 4.03
CA GLY A 84 -4.22 -15.76 5.24
C GLY A 84 -4.99 -14.44 5.12
N ALA A 85 -5.49 -13.93 6.25
CA ALA A 85 -6.19 -12.65 6.29
C ALA A 85 -5.24 -11.48 5.90
N PRO A 86 -5.74 -10.44 5.20
CA PRO A 86 -4.95 -9.24 4.92
C PRO A 86 -4.52 -8.53 6.20
N SER A 87 -3.32 -7.94 6.21
CA SER A 87 -2.89 -7.05 7.30
C SER A 87 -3.77 -5.81 7.37
N ALA A 88 -4.07 -5.35 8.59
CA ALA A 88 -4.81 -4.11 8.80
C ALA A 88 -4.08 -2.88 8.22
N PRO A 89 -4.79 -1.88 7.70
CA PRO A 89 -4.19 -0.60 7.30
C PRO A 89 -3.45 0.05 8.48
N GLY A 90 -2.33 0.72 8.17
CA GLY A 90 -1.64 1.55 9.17
C GLY A 90 -2.49 2.77 9.58
N SER A 91 -2.34 3.21 10.84
CA SER A 91 -3.04 4.38 11.36
C SER A 91 -2.70 5.65 10.57
N PRO A 92 -3.67 6.57 10.36
CA PRO A 92 -3.40 7.88 9.77
C PRO A 92 -2.34 8.65 10.56
N GLY A 93 -1.51 9.42 9.85
CA GLY A 93 -0.62 10.40 10.50
C GLY A 93 -1.43 11.49 11.22
N GLY A 94 -0.94 11.94 12.38
CA GLY A 94 -1.56 13.03 13.13
C GLY A 94 -1.49 14.38 12.38
N PRO A 95 -2.31 15.37 12.78
CA PRO A 95 -2.29 16.70 12.19
C PRO A 95 -0.93 17.40 12.43
N LEU A 96 -0.51 18.21 11.47
CA LEU A 96 0.68 19.06 11.61
C LEU A 96 0.42 20.16 12.65
N LEU A 97 1.46 20.52 13.41
CA LEU A 97 1.39 21.65 14.34
C LEU A 97 1.19 22.96 13.56
N PRO A 98 0.38 23.91 14.07
CA PRO A 98 0.26 25.24 13.51
C PRO A 98 1.62 25.94 13.40
N LEU A 99 1.82 26.69 12.32
CA LEU A 99 3.01 27.53 12.19
C LEU A 99 2.92 28.67 13.22
N ALA A 100 4.02 28.92 13.94
CA ALA A 100 4.08 30.04 14.88
C ALA A 100 3.87 31.36 14.12
N PRO A 101 3.13 32.33 14.70
CA PRO A 101 3.01 33.66 14.12
C PRO A 101 4.38 34.28 13.88
N THR A 102 4.59 34.86 12.69
CA THR A 102 5.75 35.72 12.47
C THR A 102 5.66 36.93 13.39
N GLY A 103 6.76 37.25 14.08
CA GLY A 103 6.82 38.41 14.96
C GLY A 103 6.48 39.73 14.24
N PRO A 104 6.13 40.79 14.99
CA PRO A 104 5.83 42.09 14.41
C PRO A 104 7.02 42.64 13.60
N SER A 105 6.73 43.37 12.52
CA SER A 105 7.74 44.10 11.77
C SER A 105 8.45 45.12 12.67
N LEU A 106 9.75 45.32 12.44
CA LEU A 106 10.50 46.37 13.13
C LEU A 106 9.88 47.75 12.86
N PRO A 107 9.85 48.65 13.86
CA PRO A 107 9.44 50.04 13.65
C PRO A 107 10.21 50.67 12.51
N GLY A 108 9.52 51.46 11.68
CA GLY A 108 10.16 52.27 10.66
C GLY A 108 11.13 53.27 11.29
N MET A 109 12.27 53.50 10.63
CA MET A 109 13.24 54.50 11.07
C MET A 109 12.57 55.88 11.13
N PRO A 110 12.80 56.67 12.20
CA PRO A 110 12.28 58.03 12.27
C PRO A 110 12.70 58.85 11.04
N GLY A 111 11.78 59.69 10.56
CA GLY A 111 12.12 60.68 9.54
C GLY A 111 13.21 61.61 10.05
N GLY A 112 14.18 61.93 9.18
CA GLY A 112 15.23 62.89 9.51
C GLY A 112 14.63 64.28 9.84
N PRO A 113 15.37 65.13 10.56
CA PRO A 113 14.93 66.50 10.85
C PRO A 113 14.57 67.26 9.57
N GLY A 114 13.51 68.06 9.64
CA GLY A 114 13.18 69.01 8.57
C GLY A 114 14.31 70.02 8.37
N LYS A 115 14.54 70.46 7.13
CA LYS A 115 15.50 71.54 6.87
C LYS A 115 15.06 72.80 7.63
N PRO A 116 15.99 73.52 8.29
CA PRO A 116 15.69 74.80 8.90
C PRO A 116 15.01 75.74 7.91
N GLY A 117 14.02 76.50 8.39
CA GLY A 117 13.40 77.56 7.59
C GLY A 117 14.43 78.64 7.25
N ASN A 118 14.26 79.28 6.10
CA ASN A 118 15.07 80.45 5.75
C ASN A 118 14.79 81.57 6.77
N PRO A 119 15.81 82.34 7.18
CA PRO A 119 15.62 83.52 8.01
C PRO A 119 14.59 84.45 7.38
N LEU A 120 13.72 85.01 8.22
CA LEU A 120 12.87 86.11 7.78
C LEU A 120 13.79 87.28 7.38
N GLY A 121 13.53 87.83 6.20
CA GLY A 121 14.24 89.03 5.76
C GLY A 121 14.05 90.17 6.77
N PRO A 122 14.96 91.16 6.80
CA PRO A 122 14.86 92.30 7.69
C PRO A 122 13.48 92.95 7.58
N GLY A 123 12.85 93.20 8.74
CA GLY A 123 11.61 93.97 8.80
C GLY A 123 11.83 95.35 8.19
N LYS A 124 10.88 95.82 7.38
CA LYS A 124 10.94 97.19 6.85
C LYS A 124 11.06 98.16 8.03
N PRO A 125 11.97 99.15 7.97
CA PRO A 125 12.06 100.19 8.99
C PRO A 125 10.70 100.87 9.17
N ARG A 126 10.30 101.10 10.42
CA ARG A 126 9.13 101.91 10.74
C ARG A 126 9.52 103.37 10.51
N GLY A 127 9.01 103.96 9.43
CA GLY A 127 9.28 105.37 9.12
C GLY A 127 8.62 106.32 10.13
N PRO A 128 9.13 107.54 10.27
CA PRO A 128 8.31 108.74 10.40
C PRO A 128 7.74 109.18 9.05
#